data_AF-A0A1V9FNG6-F1
#
_entry.id   AF-A0A1V9FNG6-F1
#
_cell.length_a   1.000
_cell.length_b   1.000
_cell.length_c   1.000
_cell.angle_alpha   90.00
_cell.angle_beta   90.00
_cell.angle_gamma   90.00
#
_symmetry.space_group_name_H-M   'P 1'
#
loop_
_entity.id
_entity.type
_entity.pdbx_description
1 polymer ?
#
loop_
_entity_poly.entity_id
_entity_poly.type
_entity_poly.pdbx_seq_one_letter_code
_entity_poly.pdbx_strand_id
1 'polypeptide(L)'
;MKLTLIPLLLLALFNSAFAQQINVTISDELEAGYGPSTIKAGNHFIRYLPMGSTNHLSYGFGWNKVRLAITVIQHDSNMVMLQNKSLSNGDRVYGPFFTDIRKINGKVYIIYHEVQEKNTIGNVMAVEINPETLEAGTPKIIGAIANTDYKLKFSESLQNSLKYICKPSPDGKRNLLLLTAGGDSKCFISVLDENMNVTWSKLQDISTSTDYNFKSACIDNSGNVYVAYKISGPKNDNRVAVIKKEASKPHDIPLNLNFTISNMEVFSSKDNKTIHVAGTYMDNPNSSMLKGVFHTKIDAGEFKLAGMTTTAFPDTLIKRFEQDGWGDSRKNIGINPGFSPRFIEKENGVLNMIGEFRSMVWGTRAAAYISGDILNVSFEESGAVFARIPKIRKSMESTIGDSFVAFPFQNKVVVFYDDNIVNLNKSITESPTGSDVYKSLIMAGAIIETDGTVNRSILIDLKKENYLAVTEYLIPVDAHSMIIPLQKIKGLGGISDKIRWARIRIN
;
A
#
# COMPACT_ATOMS: atom_id res chain seq x y z
N MET A 1 -44.74 -14.65 -37.76
CA MET A 1 -44.00 -13.50 -37.20
C MET A 1 -44.13 -13.53 -35.68
N LYS A 2 -43.12 -14.05 -34.95
CA LYS A 2 -42.96 -13.90 -33.49
C LYS A 2 -41.57 -14.45 -33.14
N LEU A 3 -40.58 -13.59 -33.32
CA LEU A 3 -39.21 -13.81 -32.89
C LEU A 3 -39.02 -13.12 -31.52
N THR A 4 -38.09 -13.66 -30.74
CA THR A 4 -37.29 -13.00 -29.69
C THR A 4 -37.96 -12.56 -28.40
N LEU A 5 -37.83 -13.40 -27.37
CA LEU A 5 -37.78 -12.99 -25.96
C LEU A 5 -36.97 -13.99 -25.10
N ILE A 6 -35.74 -14.31 -25.51
CA ILE A 6 -34.83 -15.22 -24.77
C ILE A 6 -33.43 -14.64 -24.41
N PRO A 7 -32.99 -13.41 -24.78
CA PRO A 7 -31.68 -12.94 -24.30
C PRO A 7 -31.66 -12.46 -22.83
N LEU A 8 -32.80 -12.09 -22.24
CA LEU A 8 -32.81 -11.39 -20.93
C LEU A 8 -32.66 -12.33 -19.71
N LEU A 9 -33.06 -13.60 -19.83
CA LEU A 9 -33.05 -14.55 -18.70
C LEU A 9 -31.65 -15.15 -18.47
N LEU A 10 -30.81 -15.26 -19.51
CA LEU A 10 -29.45 -15.79 -19.41
C LEU A 10 -28.47 -14.79 -18.78
N LEU A 11 -28.66 -13.49 -18.96
CA LEU A 11 -27.82 -12.45 -18.34
C LEU A 11 -28.00 -12.35 -16.80
N ALA A 12 -29.16 -12.75 -16.27
CA ALA A 12 -29.39 -12.75 -14.82
C ALA A 12 -28.68 -13.90 -14.09
N LEU A 13 -28.38 -15.02 -14.77
CA LEU A 13 -27.75 -16.20 -14.17
C LEU A 13 -26.22 -16.06 -14.02
N PHE A 14 -25.55 -15.19 -14.77
CA PHE A 14 -24.10 -15.00 -14.64
C PHE A 14 -23.72 -14.11 -13.44
N ASN A 15 -24.59 -13.18 -13.03
CA ASN A 15 -24.32 -12.33 -11.87
C ASN A 15 -24.48 -13.07 -10.52
N SER A 16 -25.23 -14.17 -10.46
CA SER A 16 -25.39 -14.93 -9.22
C SER A 16 -24.18 -15.83 -8.89
N ALA A 17 -23.37 -16.20 -9.88
CA ALA A 17 -22.19 -17.04 -9.66
C ALA A 17 -21.11 -16.32 -8.84
N PHE A 18 -20.97 -14.99 -8.97
CA PHE A 18 -19.98 -14.21 -8.22
C PHE A 18 -20.33 -14.11 -6.73
N ALA A 19 -21.59 -13.77 -6.40
CA ALA A 19 -22.00 -13.67 -5.00
C ALA A 19 -21.93 -15.03 -4.29
N GLN A 20 -22.08 -16.14 -5.03
CA GLN A 20 -21.86 -17.50 -4.51
C GLN A 20 -20.37 -17.77 -4.18
N GLN A 21 -19.44 -17.03 -4.78
CA GLN A 21 -18.01 -17.18 -4.52
C GLN A 21 -17.52 -16.38 -3.31
N ILE A 22 -18.23 -15.36 -2.84
CA ILE A 22 -17.79 -14.55 -1.69
C ILE A 22 -18.80 -14.59 -0.56
N ASN A 23 -18.41 -15.23 0.55
CA ASN A 23 -19.18 -15.28 1.77
C ASN A 23 -18.72 -14.22 2.77
N VAL A 24 -19.66 -13.51 3.38
CA VAL A 24 -19.38 -12.50 4.42
C VAL A 24 -20.13 -12.85 5.70
N THR A 25 -19.41 -12.82 6.83
CA THR A 25 -20.00 -12.92 8.17
C THR A 25 -19.57 -11.72 9.00
N ILE A 26 -20.49 -11.11 9.74
CA ILE A 26 -20.23 -9.93 10.56
C ILE A 26 -20.31 -10.31 12.04
N SER A 27 -19.31 -9.90 12.83
CA SER A 27 -19.30 -10.12 14.27
C SER A 27 -20.31 -9.23 15.01
N ASP A 28 -20.53 -9.55 16.28
CA ASP A 28 -21.18 -8.62 17.21
C ASP A 28 -20.37 -7.32 17.39
N GLU A 29 -21.04 -6.29 17.92
CA GLU A 29 -20.44 -5.00 18.26
C GLU A 29 -19.48 -5.16 19.46
N LEU A 30 -18.26 -4.68 19.30
CA LEU A 30 -17.22 -4.66 20.31
C LEU A 30 -16.88 -3.22 20.70
N GLU A 31 -16.62 -2.99 21.99
CA GLU A 31 -16.03 -1.74 22.48
C GLU A 31 -14.51 -1.87 22.45
N ALA A 32 -13.87 -1.34 21.40
CA ALA A 32 -12.42 -1.33 21.30
C ALA A 32 -11.97 -0.21 20.36
N GLY A 33 -10.97 0.58 20.79
CA GLY A 33 -10.24 1.41 19.85
C GLY A 33 -9.57 0.52 18.81
N TYR A 34 -9.40 0.97 17.57
CA TYR A 34 -8.77 0.19 16.50
C TYR A 34 -7.73 1.01 15.73
N GLY A 35 -6.79 0.33 15.08
CA GLY A 35 -5.79 0.94 14.22
C GLY A 35 -5.06 -0.07 13.32
N PRO A 36 -4.24 0.42 12.38
CA PRO A 36 -3.56 -0.37 11.33
C PRO A 36 -2.60 -1.44 11.86
N SER A 37 -2.37 -1.48 13.17
CA SER A 37 -1.34 -2.23 13.85
C SER A 37 -1.76 -3.66 14.23
N THR A 38 -2.56 -4.36 13.42
CA THR A 38 -3.07 -5.70 13.75
C THR A 38 -2.63 -6.76 12.74
N ILE A 39 -2.14 -7.90 13.22
CA ILE A 39 -1.71 -9.04 12.39
C ILE A 39 -2.24 -10.38 12.94
N LYS A 40 -2.37 -11.39 12.08
CA LYS A 40 -2.74 -12.75 12.50
C LYS A 40 -1.51 -13.59 12.88
N ALA A 41 -1.49 -14.15 14.09
CA ALA A 41 -0.44 -15.04 14.58
C ALA A 41 -1.05 -16.31 15.19
N GLY A 42 -0.84 -17.46 14.54
CA GLY A 42 -1.52 -18.70 14.91
C GLY A 42 -3.05 -18.56 14.83
N ASN A 43 -3.71 -18.86 15.95
CA ASN A 43 -5.16 -18.72 16.12
C ASN A 43 -5.60 -17.34 16.62
N HIS A 44 -4.64 -16.45 16.87
CA HIS A 44 -4.88 -15.14 17.49
C HIS A 44 -4.63 -14.00 16.52
N PHE A 45 -5.14 -12.83 16.88
CA PHE A 45 -4.76 -11.56 16.29
C PHE A 45 -4.01 -10.72 17.31
N ILE A 46 -2.81 -10.28 16.94
CA ILE A 46 -1.95 -9.48 17.79
C ILE A 46 -1.95 -8.05 17.27
N ARG A 47 -2.18 -7.11 18.18
CA ARG A 47 -2.12 -5.69 17.90
C ARG A 47 -1.20 -4.98 18.88
N TYR A 48 -0.59 -3.89 18.47
CA TYR A 48 0.02 -2.94 19.40
C TYR A 48 -0.74 -1.59 19.43
N LEU A 49 -0.73 -0.95 20.59
CA LEU A 49 -1.26 0.39 20.83
C LEU A 49 -0.14 1.25 21.40
N PRO A 50 0.35 2.27 20.67
CA PRO A 50 1.29 3.22 21.23
C PRO A 50 0.55 4.18 22.19
N MET A 51 1.13 4.42 23.35
CA MET A 51 0.61 5.31 24.39
C MET A 51 1.56 6.48 24.59
N GLY A 52 1.04 7.70 24.49
CA GLY A 52 1.81 8.94 24.61
C GLY A 52 1.29 10.02 23.66
N SER A 53 1.67 11.27 23.92
CA SER A 53 1.32 12.39 23.03
C SER A 53 2.32 12.46 21.88
N THR A 54 1.88 12.15 20.66
CA THR A 54 2.62 12.48 19.44
C THR A 54 2.39 13.93 19.01
N ASN A 55 1.47 14.67 19.65
CA ASN A 55 1.18 16.07 19.33
C ASN A 55 2.42 16.96 19.45
N HIS A 56 3.44 16.57 20.21
CA HIS A 56 4.71 17.30 20.28
C HIS A 56 5.48 17.31 18.95
N LEU A 57 5.24 16.33 18.07
CA LEU A 57 5.89 16.22 16.76
C LEU A 57 5.42 17.29 15.77
N SER A 58 4.19 17.81 15.91
CA SER A 58 3.66 18.87 15.06
C SER A 58 4.05 20.29 15.50
N TYR A 59 4.60 20.45 16.71
CA TYR A 59 4.97 21.77 17.27
C TYR A 59 6.49 22.00 17.38
N GLY A 60 7.31 21.19 16.70
CA GLY A 60 8.77 21.40 16.67
C GLY A 60 9.49 21.13 18.00
N PHE A 61 8.85 20.46 18.98
CA PHE A 61 9.53 20.05 20.20
C PHE A 61 10.61 19.00 19.89
N GLY A 62 11.71 19.01 20.65
CA GLY A 62 12.79 18.04 20.51
C GLY A 62 12.27 16.60 20.56
N TRP A 63 12.45 15.88 19.47
CA TRP A 63 11.96 14.52 19.23
C TRP A 63 12.58 13.53 20.21
N ASN A 64 13.80 13.83 20.68
CA ASN A 64 14.44 13.11 21.77
C ASN A 64 13.63 13.10 23.09
N LYS A 65 12.62 13.98 23.22
CA LYS A 65 11.70 14.02 24.36
C LYS A 65 10.41 13.25 24.14
N VAL A 66 10.09 12.92 22.89
CA VAL A 66 8.90 12.14 22.57
C VAL A 66 9.21 10.68 22.83
N ARG A 67 8.58 10.15 23.85
CA ARG A 67 8.75 8.77 24.31
C ARG A 67 7.39 8.12 24.39
N LEU A 68 7.26 6.98 23.75
CA LEU A 68 6.03 6.19 23.70
C LEU A 68 6.16 5.01 24.65
N ALA A 69 5.05 4.60 25.25
CA ALA A 69 4.86 3.26 25.80
C ALA A 69 4.11 2.42 24.76
N ILE A 70 4.24 1.10 24.81
CA ILE A 70 3.54 0.20 23.88
C ILE A 70 2.76 -0.83 24.69
N THR A 71 1.47 -0.97 24.38
CA THR A 71 0.62 -2.05 24.89
C THR A 71 0.31 -3.02 23.76
N VAL A 72 0.57 -4.31 23.97
CA VAL A 72 0.20 -5.38 23.05
C VAL A 72 -1.12 -5.98 23.48
N ILE A 73 -1.99 -6.30 22.53
CA ILE A 73 -3.34 -6.84 22.75
C ILE A 73 -3.50 -8.09 21.90
N GLN A 74 -3.97 -9.18 22.53
CA GLN A 74 -4.34 -10.42 21.87
C GLN A 74 -5.86 -10.48 21.69
N HIS A 75 -6.31 -10.93 20.53
CA HIS A 75 -7.70 -11.24 20.26
C HIS A 75 -7.85 -12.66 19.72
N ASP A 76 -9.02 -13.26 19.93
CA ASP A 76 -9.39 -14.54 19.35
C ASP A 76 -9.76 -14.43 17.86
N SER A 77 -10.22 -15.54 17.26
CA SER A 77 -10.67 -15.56 15.86
C SER A 77 -11.88 -14.68 15.55
N ASN A 78 -12.64 -14.29 16.57
CA ASN A 78 -13.81 -13.41 16.49
C ASN A 78 -13.47 -11.97 16.86
N MET A 79 -12.19 -11.66 17.04
CA MET A 79 -11.66 -10.36 17.44
C MET A 79 -12.10 -9.92 18.85
N VAL A 80 -12.52 -10.84 19.71
CA VAL A 80 -12.75 -10.59 21.12
C VAL A 80 -11.40 -10.51 21.83
N MET A 81 -11.17 -9.44 22.60
CA MET A 81 -9.93 -9.27 23.36
C MET A 81 -9.80 -10.38 24.41
N LEU A 82 -8.69 -11.10 24.36
CA LEU A 82 -8.36 -12.16 25.31
C LEU A 82 -7.49 -11.63 26.46
N GLN A 83 -6.49 -10.81 26.13
CA GLN A 83 -5.57 -10.22 27.08
C GLN A 83 -4.84 -9.02 26.48
N ASN A 84 -4.26 -8.19 27.33
CA ASN A 84 -3.33 -7.14 26.94
C ASN A 84 -2.16 -7.06 27.92
N LYS A 85 -1.02 -6.57 27.45
CA LYS A 85 0.20 -6.44 28.24
C LYS A 85 0.99 -5.21 27.80
N SER A 86 1.33 -4.34 28.74
CA SER A 86 2.26 -3.24 28.47
C SER A 86 3.69 -3.77 28.38
N LEU A 87 4.38 -3.40 27.32
CA LEU A 87 5.80 -3.69 27.17
C LEU A 87 6.63 -2.76 28.06
N SER A 88 7.79 -3.24 28.49
CA SER A 88 8.68 -2.49 29.42
C SER A 88 7.93 -1.96 30.64
N ASN A 89 6.97 -2.73 31.18
CA ASN A 89 6.13 -2.34 32.31
C ASN A 89 5.35 -1.02 32.12
N GLY A 90 5.11 -0.61 30.87
CA GLY A 90 4.46 0.66 30.54
C GLY A 90 5.41 1.87 30.52
N ASP A 91 6.72 1.64 30.67
CA ASP A 91 7.71 2.71 30.57
C ASP A 91 7.74 3.30 29.17
N ARG A 92 7.90 4.62 29.12
CA ARG A 92 8.03 5.37 27.87
C ARG A 92 9.47 5.30 27.37
N VAL A 93 9.84 4.18 26.77
CA VAL A 93 11.21 3.92 26.27
C VAL A 93 11.30 3.81 24.75
N TYR A 94 10.15 3.82 24.06
CA TYR A 94 10.09 3.69 22.60
C TYR A 94 10.18 5.08 21.95
N GLY A 95 10.93 5.16 20.84
CA GLY A 95 11.17 6.40 20.12
C GLY A 95 9.92 6.98 19.46
N PRO A 96 9.99 8.25 19.00
CA PRO A 96 8.85 8.93 18.37
C PRO A 96 8.44 8.38 17.01
N PHE A 97 9.35 7.65 16.36
CA PHE A 97 9.21 7.24 14.99
C PHE A 97 8.64 5.83 14.91
N PHE A 98 7.84 5.61 13.86
CA PHE A 98 7.37 4.34 13.32
C PHE A 98 7.50 3.15 14.27
N THR A 99 6.41 2.85 14.95
CA THR A 99 6.17 1.50 15.46
C THR A 99 5.49 0.71 14.35
N ASP A 100 6.02 -0.45 13.99
CA ASP A 100 5.40 -1.37 13.04
C ASP A 100 5.28 -2.74 13.70
N ILE A 101 4.31 -3.55 13.27
CA ILE A 101 4.16 -4.93 13.71
C ILE A 101 4.11 -5.84 12.52
N ARG A 102 4.96 -6.87 12.52
CA ARG A 102 5.14 -7.75 11.38
C ARG A 102 5.15 -9.20 11.80
N LYS A 103 4.58 -10.03 10.93
CA LYS A 103 4.76 -11.47 10.96
C LYS A 103 5.89 -11.84 10.03
N ILE A 104 6.97 -12.40 10.56
CA ILE A 104 8.14 -12.82 9.79
C ILE A 104 8.45 -14.25 10.22
N ASN A 105 8.43 -15.18 9.26
CA ASN A 105 8.65 -16.61 9.51
C ASN A 105 7.79 -17.18 10.67
N GLY A 106 6.49 -16.83 10.67
CA GLY A 106 5.55 -17.26 11.71
C GLY A 106 5.65 -16.50 13.04
N LYS A 107 6.74 -15.79 13.30
CA LYS A 107 6.97 -15.01 14.53
C LYS A 107 6.43 -13.58 14.42
N VAL A 108 6.03 -13.02 15.54
CA VAL A 108 5.55 -11.63 15.63
C VAL A 108 6.68 -10.74 16.12
N TYR A 109 6.95 -9.66 15.41
CA TYR A 109 7.92 -8.65 15.79
C TYR A 109 7.26 -7.28 15.88
N ILE A 110 7.56 -6.54 16.94
CA ILE A 110 7.35 -5.10 16.98
C ILE A 110 8.66 -4.42 16.63
N ILE A 111 8.63 -3.60 15.60
CA ILE A 111 9.75 -2.81 15.11
C ILE A 111 9.57 -1.38 15.58
N TYR A 112 10.62 -0.78 16.15
CA TYR A 112 10.57 0.58 16.69
C TYR A 112 11.94 1.25 16.61
N HIS A 113 11.99 2.57 16.79
CA HIS A 113 13.25 3.31 16.91
C HIS A 113 13.62 3.53 18.38
N GLU A 114 14.92 3.46 18.69
CA GLU A 114 15.42 3.93 19.98
C GLU A 114 15.31 5.46 20.10
N VAL A 115 15.12 5.93 21.32
CA VAL A 115 15.26 7.35 21.65
C VAL A 115 16.76 7.68 21.72
N GLN A 116 17.22 8.67 20.96
CA GLN A 116 18.58 9.21 21.07
C GLN A 116 18.57 10.65 21.53
N GLU A 117 19.69 11.11 22.05
CA GLU A 117 19.88 12.52 22.40
C GLU A 117 19.96 13.42 21.15
N LYS A 118 19.80 14.74 21.36
CA LYS A 118 20.12 15.78 20.37
C LYS A 118 19.36 15.66 19.03
N ASN A 119 18.12 15.15 19.05
CA ASN A 119 17.27 14.99 17.85
C ASN A 119 17.92 14.14 16.74
N THR A 120 18.71 13.13 17.12
CA THR A 120 19.23 12.15 16.18
C THR A 120 18.29 10.94 16.09
N ILE A 121 18.30 10.24 14.95
CA ILE A 121 17.52 9.00 14.80
C ILE A 121 18.29 7.87 15.47
N GLY A 122 17.61 7.16 16.38
CA GLY A 122 18.15 5.98 17.03
C GLY A 122 18.21 4.76 16.15
N ASN A 123 18.82 3.72 16.72
CA ASN A 123 18.83 2.41 16.10
C ASN A 123 17.40 1.94 15.85
N VAL A 124 17.22 1.16 14.78
CA VAL A 124 15.99 0.41 14.57
C VAL A 124 16.11 -0.89 15.34
N MET A 125 15.12 -1.14 16.18
CA MET A 125 15.02 -2.28 17.05
C MET A 125 13.89 -3.19 16.59
N ALA A 126 14.04 -4.49 16.83
CA ALA A 126 12.94 -5.43 16.77
C ALA A 126 12.86 -6.19 18.10
N VAL A 127 11.64 -6.38 18.60
CA VAL A 127 11.38 -7.25 19.73
C VAL A 127 10.38 -8.33 19.32
N GLU A 128 10.78 -9.59 19.49
CA GLU A 128 9.89 -10.74 19.26
C GLU A 128 8.81 -10.75 20.35
N ILE A 129 7.56 -10.94 19.95
CA ILE A 129 6.42 -11.05 20.86
C ILE A 129 5.90 -12.48 20.79
N ASN A 130 5.82 -13.16 21.93
CA ASN A 130 5.12 -14.42 22.01
C ASN A 130 3.60 -14.17 21.85
N PRO A 131 2.94 -14.70 20.80
CA PRO A 131 1.54 -14.40 20.55
C PRO A 131 0.59 -15.02 21.58
N GLU A 132 1.03 -16.02 22.36
CA GLU A 132 0.23 -16.69 23.39
C GLU A 132 0.33 -16.02 24.76
N THR A 133 1.52 -15.52 25.14
CA THR A 133 1.75 -14.91 26.47
C THR A 133 1.89 -13.39 26.45
N LEU A 134 1.96 -12.80 25.25
CA LEU A 134 2.30 -11.39 24.99
C LEU A 134 3.65 -10.94 25.58
N GLU A 135 4.50 -11.89 25.99
CA GLU A 135 5.83 -11.59 26.49
C GLU A 135 6.75 -11.14 25.37
N ALA A 136 7.46 -10.05 25.64
CA ALA A 136 8.53 -9.57 24.79
C ALA A 136 9.81 -10.36 25.08
N GLY A 137 10.45 -10.83 24.01
CA GLY A 137 11.80 -11.37 24.07
C GLY A 137 12.85 -10.26 24.26
N THR A 138 14.13 -10.62 24.13
CA THR A 138 15.22 -9.64 24.14
C THR A 138 15.20 -8.79 22.86
N PRO A 139 15.15 -7.45 22.96
CA PRO A 139 15.24 -6.58 21.79
C PRO A 139 16.55 -6.79 21.02
N LYS A 140 16.48 -6.73 19.69
CA LYS A 140 17.62 -6.83 18.78
C LYS A 140 17.79 -5.52 18.01
N ILE A 141 19.03 -5.09 17.82
CA ILE A 141 19.35 -4.03 16.87
C ILE A 141 19.24 -4.61 15.46
N ILE A 142 18.26 -4.16 14.69
CA ILE A 142 18.08 -4.53 13.27
C ILE A 142 18.57 -3.42 12.33
N GLY A 143 18.89 -2.24 12.86
CA GLY A 143 19.53 -1.16 12.12
C GLY A 143 20.36 -0.25 13.01
N ALA A 144 21.69 -0.39 12.98
CA ALA A 144 22.62 0.35 13.84
C ALA A 144 22.93 1.78 13.35
N ILE A 145 21.89 2.60 13.15
CA ILE A 145 21.99 3.93 12.51
C ILE A 145 22.73 4.94 13.40
N ALA A 146 22.58 4.83 14.71
CA ALA A 146 23.17 5.78 15.66
C ALA A 146 24.70 5.84 15.58
N ASN A 147 25.33 4.77 15.08
CA ASN A 147 26.78 4.65 14.91
C ASN A 147 27.26 5.10 13.52
N THR A 148 26.38 5.66 12.70
CA THR A 148 26.70 6.11 11.34
C THR A 148 26.77 7.63 11.28
N ASP A 149 27.46 8.16 10.27
CA ASP A 149 27.42 9.60 9.96
C ASP A 149 26.07 10.07 9.40
N TYR A 150 25.06 9.20 9.37
CA TYR A 150 23.73 9.49 8.89
C TYR A 150 22.97 10.38 9.90
N LYS A 151 23.30 11.67 9.87
CA LYS A 151 22.65 12.70 10.68
C LYS A 151 21.51 13.30 9.86
N LEU A 152 20.33 12.71 9.97
CA LEU A 152 19.12 13.33 9.45
C LEU A 152 18.82 14.61 10.24
N LYS A 153 19.23 15.76 9.69
CA LYS A 153 18.93 17.07 10.24
C LYS A 153 17.46 17.38 9.95
N PHE A 154 16.63 17.28 10.99
CA PHE A 154 15.20 17.49 10.88
C PHE A 154 14.87 18.95 10.55
N SER A 155 14.26 19.18 9.39
CA SER A 155 13.37 20.32 9.10
C SER A 155 11.91 19.85 9.23
N GLU A 156 10.94 20.76 9.32
CA GLU A 156 9.51 20.42 9.28
C GLU A 156 9.15 19.54 8.06
N SER A 157 9.89 19.67 6.95
CA SER A 157 9.72 18.86 5.75
C SER A 157 10.18 17.41 5.87
N LEU A 158 10.92 17.04 6.93
CA LEU A 158 11.55 15.72 7.02
C LEU A 158 10.58 14.61 7.45
N GLN A 159 9.46 14.92 8.13
CA GLN A 159 8.37 13.94 8.34
C GLN A 159 7.83 13.42 7.00
N ASN A 160 7.70 14.33 6.03
CA ASN A 160 7.22 14.00 4.70
C ASN A 160 8.31 13.38 3.81
N SER A 161 9.57 13.41 4.25
CA SER A 161 10.71 12.99 3.44
C SER A 161 11.38 11.71 3.92
N LEU A 162 11.23 11.33 5.20
CA LEU A 162 11.71 10.06 5.74
C LEU A 162 10.88 8.92 5.17
N LYS A 163 11.51 8.08 4.36
CA LYS A 163 10.93 6.84 3.85
C LYS A 163 11.52 5.66 4.63
N TYR A 164 10.63 4.92 5.28
CA TYR A 164 10.91 3.64 5.90
C TYR A 164 10.34 2.53 5.01
N ILE A 165 11.18 1.59 4.59
CA ILE A 165 10.77 0.43 3.82
C ILE A 165 11.20 -0.81 4.57
N CYS A 166 10.22 -1.65 4.90
CA CYS A 166 10.48 -3.02 5.27
C CYS A 166 9.74 -3.95 4.31
N LYS A 167 10.46 -4.82 3.61
CA LYS A 167 9.89 -5.73 2.60
C LYS A 167 10.58 -7.09 2.65
N PRO A 168 9.84 -8.20 2.65
CA PRO A 168 10.43 -9.53 2.53
C PRO A 168 10.96 -9.77 1.11
N SER A 169 11.93 -10.68 0.98
CA SER A 169 12.24 -11.33 -0.30
C SER A 169 11.07 -12.21 -0.75
N PRO A 170 10.99 -12.56 -2.04
CA PRO A 170 9.95 -13.45 -2.55
C PRO A 170 9.77 -14.78 -1.79
N ASP A 171 10.86 -15.39 -1.32
CA ASP A 171 10.82 -16.61 -0.49
C ASP A 171 10.60 -16.37 1.01
N GLY A 172 10.55 -15.12 1.45
CA GLY A 172 10.40 -14.73 2.85
C GLY A 172 11.61 -15.00 3.76
N LYS A 173 12.74 -15.48 3.21
CA LYS A 173 13.96 -15.81 3.99
C LYS A 173 14.87 -14.63 4.28
N ARG A 174 14.61 -13.51 3.60
CA ARG A 174 15.31 -12.24 3.79
C ARG A 174 14.31 -11.13 3.97
N ASN A 175 14.70 -10.11 4.73
CA ASN A 175 13.91 -8.90 4.87
C ASN A 175 14.80 -7.69 4.66
N LEU A 176 14.38 -6.79 3.78
CA LEU A 176 14.96 -5.47 3.65
C LEU A 176 14.44 -4.59 4.78
N LEU A 177 15.35 -3.86 5.42
CA LEU A 177 15.09 -2.63 6.14
C LEU A 177 15.86 -1.51 5.42
N LEU A 178 15.15 -0.51 4.91
CA LEU A 178 15.75 0.65 4.24
C LEU A 178 15.19 1.93 4.83
N LEU A 179 16.08 2.87 5.10
CA LEU A 179 15.77 4.21 5.58
C LEU A 179 16.47 5.23 4.70
N THR A 180 15.70 6.19 4.21
CA THR A 180 16.20 7.34 3.43
C THR A 180 15.41 8.59 3.81
N ALA A 181 16.01 9.76 3.71
CA ALA A 181 15.29 11.02 3.78
C ALA A 181 15.40 11.77 2.46
N GLY A 182 14.32 12.43 2.07
CA GLY A 182 14.31 13.23 0.84
C GLY A 182 15.37 14.31 0.87
N GLY A 183 16.09 14.44 -0.24
CA GLY A 183 17.22 15.36 -0.41
C GLY A 183 18.58 14.77 -0.02
N ASP A 184 18.63 13.58 0.59
CA ASP A 184 19.88 12.85 0.83
C ASP A 184 20.03 11.72 -0.19
N SER A 185 21.18 11.64 -0.86
CA SER A 185 21.50 10.53 -1.76
C SER A 185 21.89 9.26 -1.00
N LYS A 186 22.10 9.35 0.32
CA LYS A 186 22.41 8.22 1.19
C LYS A 186 21.16 7.51 1.68
N CYS A 187 21.23 6.18 1.65
CA CYS A 187 20.27 5.30 2.30
C CYS A 187 20.97 4.42 3.32
N PHE A 188 20.39 4.27 4.50
CA PHE A 188 20.75 3.19 5.40
C PHE A 188 20.03 1.92 4.95
N ILE A 189 20.77 0.83 4.80
CA ILE A 189 20.24 -0.46 4.36
C ILE A 189 20.69 -1.52 5.35
N SER A 190 19.74 -2.35 5.79
CA SER A 190 20.02 -3.59 6.49
C SER A 190 19.25 -4.73 5.85
N VAL A 191 19.93 -5.86 5.64
CA VAL A 191 19.31 -7.10 5.20
C VAL A 191 19.31 -8.07 6.37
N LEU A 192 18.10 -8.50 6.72
CA LEU A 192 17.83 -9.37 7.84
C LEU A 192 17.54 -10.78 7.33
N ASP A 193 17.84 -11.79 8.14
CA ASP A 193 17.34 -13.15 7.91
C ASP A 193 15.87 -13.30 8.37
N GLU A 194 15.36 -14.52 8.28
CA GLU A 194 14.01 -14.90 8.74
C GLU A 194 13.79 -14.79 10.26
N ASN A 195 14.87 -14.62 11.04
CA ASN A 195 14.87 -14.47 12.50
C ASN A 195 15.21 -13.03 12.95
N MET A 196 15.14 -12.09 12.01
CA MET A 196 15.47 -10.67 12.21
C MET A 196 16.91 -10.43 12.67
N ASN A 197 17.84 -11.35 12.40
CA ASN A 197 19.26 -11.11 12.61
C ASN A 197 19.85 -10.36 11.41
N VAL A 198 20.69 -9.36 11.67
CA VAL A 198 21.36 -8.60 10.61
C VAL A 198 22.38 -9.49 9.89
N THR A 199 22.14 -9.77 8.62
CA THR A 199 23.10 -10.49 7.75
C THR A 199 24.16 -9.56 7.18
N TRP A 200 23.77 -8.32 6.89
CA TRP A 200 24.64 -7.19 6.60
C TRP A 200 23.88 -5.87 6.72
N SER A 201 24.62 -4.79 6.93
CA SER A 201 24.07 -3.43 6.89
C SER A 201 25.14 -2.46 6.40
N LYS A 202 24.73 -1.40 5.70
CA LYS A 202 25.62 -0.30 5.32
C LYS A 202 24.85 0.98 5.05
N LEU A 203 25.56 2.08 5.20
CA LEU A 203 25.17 3.37 4.65
C LEU A 203 25.68 3.45 3.21
N GLN A 204 24.80 3.66 2.25
CA GLN A 204 25.13 3.62 0.83
C GLN A 204 24.73 4.93 0.15
N ASP A 205 25.68 5.60 -0.47
CA ASP A 205 25.39 6.62 -1.50
C ASP A 205 24.76 5.92 -2.71
N ILE A 206 23.51 6.23 -3.02
CA ILE A 206 22.76 5.68 -4.16
C ILE A 206 23.08 6.44 -5.44
N SER A 207 23.35 7.74 -5.31
CA SER A 207 23.71 8.61 -6.42
C SER A 207 24.86 9.53 -6.03
N THR A 208 25.69 9.87 -7.00
CA THR A 208 26.67 10.96 -6.87
C THR A 208 26.02 12.34 -7.01
N SER A 209 24.76 12.41 -7.44
CA SER A 209 23.99 13.66 -7.52
C SER A 209 23.30 13.95 -6.19
N THR A 210 23.32 15.21 -5.78
CA THR A 210 22.52 15.70 -4.64
C THR A 210 21.05 15.91 -5.01
N ASP A 211 20.72 16.00 -6.30
CA ASP A 211 19.35 16.17 -6.79
C ASP A 211 18.76 14.81 -7.19
N TYR A 212 18.41 14.05 -6.16
CA TYR A 212 17.98 12.67 -6.22
C TYR A 212 16.55 12.52 -5.67
N ASN A 213 15.73 11.73 -6.36
CA ASN A 213 14.38 11.40 -5.95
C ASN A 213 14.21 9.88 -5.83
N PHE A 214 14.22 9.38 -4.59
CA PHE A 214 13.89 7.98 -4.28
C PHE A 214 12.48 7.65 -4.79
N LYS A 215 12.35 6.56 -5.55
CA LYS A 215 11.05 6.07 -6.00
C LYS A 215 10.60 4.85 -5.20
N SER A 216 11.39 3.79 -5.21
CA SER A 216 11.00 2.49 -4.63
C SER A 216 12.18 1.59 -4.32
N ALA A 217 11.95 0.53 -3.54
CA ALA A 217 12.95 -0.50 -3.29
C ALA A 217 12.33 -1.89 -3.12
N CYS A 218 13.13 -2.92 -3.42
CA CYS A 218 12.84 -4.34 -3.17
C CYS A 218 14.14 -5.12 -2.91
N ILE A 219 14.01 -6.41 -2.58
CA ILE A 219 15.13 -7.31 -2.28
C ILE A 219 14.87 -8.68 -2.92
N ASP A 220 15.89 -9.26 -3.54
CA ASP A 220 15.81 -10.63 -4.06
C ASP A 220 16.19 -11.69 -2.99
N ASN A 221 16.02 -12.97 -3.33
CA ASN A 221 16.36 -14.06 -2.39
C ASN A 221 17.87 -14.19 -2.12
N SER A 222 18.71 -13.65 -3.01
CA SER A 222 20.16 -13.60 -2.81
C SER A 222 20.56 -12.48 -1.82
N GLY A 223 19.61 -11.63 -1.44
CA GLY A 223 19.83 -10.49 -0.56
C GLY A 223 20.43 -9.28 -1.28
N ASN A 224 20.35 -9.19 -2.61
CA ASN A 224 20.66 -7.96 -3.33
C ASN A 224 19.47 -7.01 -3.22
N VAL A 225 19.77 -5.73 -2.97
CA VAL A 225 18.76 -4.68 -2.80
C VAL A 225 18.71 -3.85 -4.08
N TYR A 226 17.50 -3.63 -4.59
CA TYR A 226 17.24 -2.83 -5.78
C TYR A 226 16.56 -1.54 -5.34
N VAL A 227 17.13 -0.40 -5.71
CA VAL A 227 16.58 0.93 -5.42
C VAL A 227 16.31 1.64 -6.73
N ALA A 228 15.04 1.92 -7.01
CA ALA A 228 14.64 2.73 -8.15
C ALA A 228 14.67 4.20 -7.77
N TYR A 229 15.25 5.02 -8.64
CA TYR A 229 15.38 6.44 -8.40
C TYR A 229 15.45 7.27 -9.67
N LYS A 230 15.25 8.57 -9.49
CA LYS A 230 15.42 9.59 -10.54
C LYS A 230 16.49 10.59 -10.11
N ILE A 231 17.38 10.93 -11.03
CA ILE A 231 18.26 12.10 -10.91
C ILE A 231 17.58 13.24 -11.65
N SER A 232 17.34 14.35 -10.96
CA SER A 232 16.79 15.54 -11.61
C SER A 232 17.86 16.18 -12.49
N GLY A 233 17.45 16.66 -13.66
CA GLY A 233 18.34 17.33 -14.61
C GLY A 233 17.71 17.38 -16.00
N PRO A 234 18.41 18.00 -16.97
CA PRO A 234 17.87 18.22 -18.32
C PRO A 234 17.41 16.95 -19.04
N LYS A 235 18.02 15.80 -18.71
CA LYS A 235 17.77 14.52 -19.36
C LYS A 235 16.86 13.56 -18.57
N ASN A 236 16.34 13.95 -17.39
CA ASN A 236 15.52 13.08 -16.53
C ASN A 236 16.04 11.63 -16.46
N ASP A 237 17.16 11.42 -15.75
CA ASP A 237 17.83 10.12 -15.71
C ASP A 237 17.19 9.21 -14.66
N ASN A 238 16.52 8.16 -15.12
CA ASN A 238 15.86 7.16 -14.26
C ASN A 238 16.72 5.90 -14.23
N ARG A 239 16.96 5.38 -13.02
CA ARG A 239 17.91 4.31 -12.78
C ARG A 239 17.38 3.32 -11.74
N VAL A 240 17.94 2.12 -11.78
CA VAL A 240 17.86 1.14 -10.70
C VAL A 240 19.27 0.86 -10.19
N ALA A 241 19.54 1.18 -8.94
CA ALA A 241 20.79 0.80 -8.26
C ALA A 241 20.65 -0.61 -7.67
N VAL A 242 21.57 -1.50 -8.02
CA VAL A 242 21.73 -2.81 -7.38
C VAL A 242 22.82 -2.74 -6.32
N ILE A 243 22.46 -3.05 -5.09
CA ILE A 243 23.31 -2.90 -3.92
C ILE A 243 23.53 -4.29 -3.32
N LYS A 244 24.80 -4.69 -3.27
CA LYS A 244 25.25 -5.99 -2.76
C LYS A 244 26.05 -5.82 -1.48
N LYS A 245 26.12 -6.87 -0.67
CA LYS A 245 26.88 -6.91 0.59
C LYS A 245 28.33 -6.46 0.42
N GLU A 246 29.06 -7.12 -0.47
CA GLU A 246 30.52 -6.93 -0.64
C GLU A 246 30.90 -5.78 -1.59
N ALA A 247 29.91 -5.14 -2.24
CA ALA A 247 30.18 -4.08 -3.20
C ALA A 247 30.28 -2.71 -2.50
N SER A 248 31.37 -1.97 -2.76
CA SER A 248 31.58 -0.62 -2.23
C SER A 248 30.73 0.46 -2.94
N LYS A 249 30.34 0.21 -4.20
CA LYS A 249 29.49 1.08 -5.00
C LYS A 249 28.29 0.30 -5.54
N PRO A 250 27.12 0.94 -5.72
CA PRO A 250 26.00 0.31 -6.39
C PRO A 250 26.34 0.03 -7.86
N HIS A 251 25.74 -1.02 -8.42
CA HIS A 251 25.69 -1.22 -9.86
C HIS A 251 24.46 -0.50 -10.41
N ASP A 252 24.68 0.59 -11.12
CA ASP A 252 23.60 1.39 -11.72
C ASP A 252 23.15 0.82 -13.06
N ILE A 253 21.85 0.61 -13.20
CA ILE A 253 21.19 0.20 -14.44
C ILE A 253 20.38 1.40 -14.96
N PRO A 254 20.86 2.12 -15.99
CA PRO A 254 20.11 3.21 -16.59
C PRO A 254 18.95 2.68 -17.42
N LEU A 255 17.77 3.30 -17.30
CA LEU A 255 16.59 2.90 -18.07
C LEU A 255 16.54 3.50 -19.49
N ASN A 256 17.34 4.53 -19.78
CA ASN A 256 17.48 5.18 -21.09
C ASN A 256 16.14 5.48 -21.79
N LEU A 257 15.35 6.38 -21.18
CA LEU A 257 13.97 6.65 -21.58
C LEU A 257 13.87 7.88 -22.47
N ASN A 258 12.98 7.83 -23.44
CA ASN A 258 12.59 8.98 -24.28
C ASN A 258 11.33 9.70 -23.76
N PHE A 259 10.86 9.35 -22.56
CA PHE A 259 9.69 9.93 -21.89
C PHE A 259 10.01 10.25 -20.43
N THR A 260 9.12 11.00 -19.77
CA THR A 260 9.26 11.29 -18.34
C THR A 260 8.46 10.30 -17.50
N ILE A 261 9.13 9.62 -16.58
CA ILE A 261 8.47 8.78 -15.58
C ILE A 261 7.77 9.67 -14.54
N SER A 262 6.50 9.35 -14.26
CA SER A 262 5.76 9.92 -13.14
C SER A 262 5.91 9.05 -11.90
N ASN A 263 5.53 7.77 -12.02
CA ASN A 263 5.67 6.74 -10.97
C ASN A 263 6.57 5.60 -11.45
N MET A 264 7.37 5.03 -10.55
CA MET A 264 8.25 3.88 -10.84
C MET A 264 8.43 3.00 -9.60
N GLU A 265 8.09 1.72 -9.74
CA GLU A 265 8.26 0.71 -8.71
C GLU A 265 9.20 -0.39 -9.19
N VAL A 266 10.03 -0.88 -8.26
CA VAL A 266 10.78 -2.13 -8.42
C VAL A 266 10.12 -3.22 -7.57
N PHE A 267 9.94 -4.39 -8.17
CA PHE A 267 9.25 -5.52 -7.56
C PHE A 267 9.99 -6.83 -7.86
N SER A 268 10.40 -7.56 -6.82
CA SER A 268 11.03 -8.87 -6.97
C SER A 268 9.97 -9.93 -7.23
N SER A 269 10.07 -10.63 -8.36
CA SER A 269 9.14 -11.70 -8.74
C SER A 269 9.32 -12.95 -7.87
N LYS A 270 8.24 -13.70 -7.70
CA LYS A 270 8.21 -15.06 -7.11
C LYS A 270 9.06 -16.08 -7.86
N ASP A 271 9.42 -15.83 -9.12
CA ASP A 271 10.31 -16.70 -9.90
C ASP A 271 11.79 -16.65 -9.45
N ASN A 272 12.13 -15.67 -8.60
CA ASN A 272 13.46 -15.41 -8.04
C ASN A 272 14.54 -15.03 -9.07
N LYS A 273 14.16 -14.84 -10.33
CA LYS A 273 15.04 -14.51 -11.45
C LYS A 273 14.76 -13.12 -11.99
N THR A 274 13.55 -12.62 -11.77
CA THR A 274 13.07 -11.38 -12.37
C THR A 274 12.88 -10.30 -11.31
N ILE A 275 13.43 -9.11 -11.58
CA ILE A 275 13.00 -7.88 -10.93
C ILE A 275 12.20 -7.07 -11.95
N HIS A 276 10.93 -6.84 -11.67
CA HIS A 276 10.11 -5.97 -12.50
C HIS A 276 10.45 -4.51 -12.20
N VAL A 277 10.51 -3.69 -13.24
CA VAL A 277 10.53 -2.23 -13.16
C VAL A 277 9.35 -1.71 -13.96
N ALA A 278 8.39 -1.08 -13.29
CA ALA A 278 7.14 -0.68 -13.94
C ALA A 278 6.57 0.61 -13.36
N GLY A 279 5.71 1.28 -14.14
CA GLY A 279 5.06 2.50 -13.68
C GLY A 279 4.34 3.26 -14.78
N THR A 280 4.15 4.56 -14.57
CA THR A 280 3.44 5.46 -15.49
C THR A 280 4.38 6.50 -16.08
N TYR A 281 4.10 6.92 -17.32
CA TYR A 281 4.89 7.94 -18.00
C TYR A 281 4.06 9.10 -18.54
N MET A 282 4.78 10.18 -18.86
CA MET A 282 4.33 11.41 -19.49
C MET A 282 5.24 11.69 -20.69
N ASP A 283 4.73 12.35 -21.74
CA ASP A 283 5.52 12.61 -22.97
C ASP A 283 6.76 13.47 -22.68
N ASN A 284 6.66 14.41 -21.75
CA ASN A 284 7.74 15.33 -21.40
C ASN A 284 7.60 15.83 -19.94
N PRO A 285 8.63 16.49 -19.39
CA PRO A 285 8.66 16.90 -17.98
C PRO A 285 7.63 17.97 -17.61
N ASN A 286 7.14 18.73 -18.59
CA ASN A 286 6.18 19.81 -18.41
C ASN A 286 4.72 19.34 -18.60
N SER A 287 4.53 18.07 -18.96
CA SER A 287 3.19 17.52 -19.10
C SER A 287 2.56 17.35 -17.71
N SER A 288 1.29 17.74 -17.60
CA SER A 288 0.50 17.57 -16.39
C SER A 288 -0.30 16.27 -16.36
N MET A 289 -0.23 15.44 -17.41
CA MET A 289 -1.07 14.26 -17.58
C MET A 289 -0.24 13.04 -17.98
N LEU A 290 -0.62 11.90 -17.40
CA LEU A 290 -0.09 10.58 -17.73
C LEU A 290 -0.56 10.15 -19.12
N LYS A 291 0.34 9.54 -19.87
CA LYS A 291 0.15 9.14 -21.28
C LYS A 291 0.05 7.63 -21.46
N GLY A 292 0.62 6.89 -20.53
CA GLY A 292 0.56 5.44 -20.53
C GLY A 292 1.37 4.83 -19.40
N VAL A 293 1.70 3.56 -19.60
CA VAL A 293 2.47 2.74 -18.68
C VAL A 293 3.71 2.18 -19.35
N PHE A 294 4.72 1.86 -18.56
CA PHE A 294 5.90 1.14 -19.02
C PHE A 294 6.19 -0.05 -18.11
N HIS A 295 6.83 -1.07 -18.67
CA HIS A 295 7.32 -2.23 -17.96
C HIS A 295 8.60 -2.76 -18.60
N THR A 296 9.55 -3.12 -17.76
CA THR A 296 10.76 -3.86 -18.14
C THR A 296 11.14 -4.81 -17.01
N LYS A 297 12.13 -5.67 -17.28
CA LYS A 297 12.62 -6.69 -16.36
C LYS A 297 14.13 -6.53 -16.20
N ILE A 298 14.63 -6.76 -15.01
CA ILE A 298 16.07 -6.94 -14.74
C ILE A 298 16.26 -8.42 -14.40
N ASP A 299 17.22 -9.06 -15.06
CA ASP A 299 17.68 -10.39 -14.66
C ASP A 299 18.46 -10.27 -13.33
N ALA A 300 18.01 -10.96 -12.28
CA ALA A 300 18.58 -10.86 -10.94
C ALA A 300 19.98 -11.51 -10.81
N GLY A 301 20.39 -12.35 -11.76
CA GLY A 301 21.72 -12.97 -11.80
C GLY A 301 22.75 -12.13 -12.57
N GLU A 302 22.34 -11.57 -13.71
CA GLU A 302 23.20 -10.81 -14.61
C GLU A 302 23.14 -9.30 -14.39
N PHE A 303 22.12 -8.80 -13.69
CA PHE A 303 21.83 -7.37 -13.50
C PHE A 303 21.65 -6.61 -14.82
N LYS A 304 21.14 -7.30 -15.84
CA LYS A 304 20.88 -6.73 -17.16
C LYS A 304 19.41 -6.40 -17.33
N LEU A 305 19.16 -5.23 -17.92
CA LEU A 305 17.84 -4.80 -18.32
C LEU A 305 17.42 -5.56 -19.59
N ALA A 306 16.22 -6.13 -19.57
CA ALA A 306 15.55 -6.63 -20.75
C ALA A 306 15.02 -5.47 -21.61
N GLY A 307 14.42 -5.80 -22.77
CA GLY A 307 13.66 -4.82 -23.55
C GLY A 307 12.59 -4.13 -22.69
N MET A 308 12.32 -2.86 -23.00
CA MET A 308 11.24 -2.10 -22.35
C MET A 308 10.01 -2.08 -23.24
N THR A 309 8.86 -2.37 -22.65
CA THR A 309 7.56 -2.22 -23.29
C THR A 309 6.88 -0.97 -22.76
N THR A 310 6.33 -0.16 -23.66
CA THR A 310 5.42 0.94 -23.32
C THR A 310 4.05 0.67 -23.91
N THR A 311 3.01 1.10 -23.21
CA THR A 311 1.63 1.00 -23.69
C THR A 311 0.92 2.30 -23.37
N ALA A 312 0.54 3.04 -24.40
CA ALA A 312 -0.25 4.25 -24.26
C ALA A 312 -1.65 3.92 -23.73
N PHE A 313 -2.25 4.84 -22.97
CA PHE A 313 -3.65 4.70 -22.59
C PHE A 313 -4.55 4.78 -23.84
N PRO A 314 -5.47 3.83 -24.04
CA PRO A 314 -6.41 3.91 -25.16
C PRO A 314 -7.28 5.17 -25.08
N ASP A 315 -7.60 5.77 -26.22
CA ASP A 315 -8.49 6.96 -26.28
C ASP A 315 -9.83 6.74 -25.58
N THR A 316 -10.37 5.51 -25.67
CA THR A 316 -11.60 5.12 -24.99
C THR A 316 -11.47 5.16 -23.48
N LEU A 317 -10.30 4.82 -22.94
CA LEU A 317 -9.99 4.89 -21.52
C LEU A 317 -9.83 6.36 -21.09
N ILE A 318 -9.08 7.16 -21.84
CA ILE A 318 -8.86 8.58 -21.56
C ILE A 318 -10.20 9.33 -21.52
N LYS A 319 -11.09 9.08 -22.49
CA LYS A 319 -12.42 9.69 -22.53
C LYS A 319 -13.28 9.31 -21.33
N ARG A 320 -13.21 8.05 -20.85
CA ARG A 320 -13.91 7.65 -19.62
C ARG A 320 -13.37 8.45 -18.44
N PHE A 321 -12.07 8.44 -18.19
CA PHE A 321 -11.49 9.20 -17.09
C PHE A 321 -11.72 10.71 -17.20
N GLU A 322 -11.77 11.30 -18.40
CA GLU A 322 -12.20 12.71 -18.56
C GLU A 322 -13.64 12.92 -18.08
N GLN A 323 -14.58 12.05 -18.46
CA GLN A 323 -15.97 12.11 -18.01
C GLN A 323 -16.09 12.01 -16.48
N ASP A 324 -15.16 11.30 -15.84
CA ASP A 324 -15.12 11.12 -14.39
C ASP A 324 -14.34 12.22 -13.65
N GLY A 325 -13.73 13.16 -14.38
CA GLY A 325 -12.93 14.26 -13.81
C GLY A 325 -11.47 13.93 -13.52
N TRP A 326 -10.96 12.82 -14.05
CA TRP A 326 -9.61 12.30 -13.86
C TRP A 326 -8.77 12.26 -15.14
N GLY A 327 -9.20 12.93 -16.20
CA GLY A 327 -8.49 13.00 -17.47
C GLY A 327 -8.82 14.25 -18.27
N ASP A 328 -8.15 14.42 -19.40
CA ASP A 328 -8.40 15.44 -20.41
C ASP A 328 -8.23 14.77 -21.78
N SER A 329 -9.17 14.94 -22.70
CA SER A 329 -9.06 14.38 -24.06
C SER A 329 -8.88 15.45 -25.15
N ARG A 330 -8.74 16.73 -24.77
CA ARG A 330 -8.75 17.86 -25.70
C ARG A 330 -7.44 18.64 -25.71
N LYS A 331 -6.97 19.11 -24.56
CA LYS A 331 -5.80 20.01 -24.48
C LYS A 331 -4.56 19.25 -24.02
N ASN A 332 -4.64 18.66 -22.83
CA ASN A 332 -3.56 17.88 -22.25
C ASN A 332 -3.95 16.40 -22.27
N ILE A 333 -4.02 15.79 -23.47
CA ILE A 333 -4.56 14.43 -23.64
C ILE A 333 -3.91 13.43 -22.67
N GLY A 334 -4.66 12.83 -21.75
CA GLY A 334 -4.14 11.86 -20.79
C GLY A 334 -4.97 11.72 -19.51
N ILE A 335 -4.39 11.03 -18.53
CA ILE A 335 -5.00 10.73 -17.23
C ILE A 335 -4.25 11.47 -16.11
N ASN A 336 -4.96 11.91 -15.07
CA ASN A 336 -4.42 12.67 -13.95
C ASN A 336 -3.26 11.91 -13.24
N PRO A 337 -2.15 12.56 -12.86
CA PRO A 337 -1.05 11.92 -12.14
C PRO A 337 -1.33 11.64 -10.65
N GLY A 338 -2.45 12.13 -10.10
CA GLY A 338 -2.93 11.94 -8.72
C GLY A 338 -3.38 10.51 -8.42
N PHE A 339 -2.57 9.54 -8.81
CA PHE A 339 -2.78 8.10 -8.74
C PHE A 339 -1.68 7.49 -7.86
N SER A 340 -2.07 6.71 -6.86
CA SER A 340 -1.12 6.03 -5.95
C SER A 340 -1.08 4.53 -6.26
N PRO A 341 -0.15 4.07 -7.12
CA PRO A 341 -0.09 2.66 -7.50
C PRO A 341 0.40 1.76 -6.36
N ARG A 342 -0.10 0.54 -6.38
CA ARG A 342 0.41 -0.64 -5.67
C ARG A 342 0.65 -1.74 -6.69
N PHE A 343 1.61 -2.60 -6.40
CA PHE A 343 2.00 -3.68 -7.30
C PHE A 343 1.70 -5.03 -6.65
N ILE A 344 1.08 -5.92 -7.43
CA ILE A 344 0.76 -7.28 -7.03
C ILE A 344 1.13 -8.24 -8.17
N GLU A 345 1.62 -9.42 -7.83
CA GLU A 345 1.98 -10.45 -8.80
C GLU A 345 1.00 -11.62 -8.71
N LYS A 346 0.34 -11.91 -9.85
CA LYS A 346 -0.55 -13.06 -10.02
C LYS A 346 0.23 -14.38 -9.86
N GLU A 347 -0.49 -15.49 -9.68
CA GLU A 347 0.15 -16.80 -9.49
C GLU A 347 0.96 -17.25 -10.72
N ASN A 348 0.55 -16.83 -11.92
CA ASN A 348 1.26 -17.03 -13.17
C ASN A 348 2.46 -16.09 -13.41
N GLY A 349 2.83 -15.25 -12.43
CA GLY A 349 3.97 -14.31 -12.53
C GLY A 349 3.66 -12.98 -13.25
N VAL A 350 2.41 -12.77 -13.68
CA VAL A 350 2.02 -11.50 -14.30
C VAL A 350 1.90 -10.40 -13.24
N LEU A 351 2.64 -9.32 -13.45
CA LEU A 351 2.60 -8.15 -12.59
C LEU A 351 1.37 -7.29 -12.90
N ASN A 352 0.70 -6.82 -11.86
CA ASN A 352 -0.38 -5.85 -11.95
C ASN A 352 -0.02 -4.59 -11.17
N MET A 353 -0.27 -3.42 -11.76
CA MET A 353 -0.26 -2.12 -11.10
C MET A 353 -1.70 -1.68 -10.89
N ILE A 354 -2.09 -1.47 -9.64
CA ILE A 354 -3.44 -1.04 -9.27
C ILE A 354 -3.40 0.15 -8.34
N GLY A 355 -4.22 1.15 -8.57
CA GLY A 355 -4.25 2.35 -7.74
C GLY A 355 -5.56 3.10 -7.86
N GLU A 356 -5.75 4.02 -6.92
CA GLU A 356 -6.95 4.84 -6.82
C GLU A 356 -6.56 6.30 -7.08
N PHE A 357 -7.42 7.01 -7.80
CA PHE A 357 -7.28 8.44 -7.98
C PHE A 357 -7.75 9.20 -6.74
N ARG A 358 -6.96 10.17 -6.30
CA ARG A 358 -7.30 10.98 -5.13
C ARG A 358 -7.09 12.46 -5.41
N SER A 359 -7.98 13.29 -4.87
CA SER A 359 -7.80 14.74 -4.86
C SER A 359 -8.34 15.34 -3.56
N MET A 360 -7.93 16.57 -3.29
CA MET A 360 -8.40 17.35 -2.16
C MET A 360 -8.86 18.71 -2.68
N VAL A 361 -10.08 19.10 -2.30
CA VAL A 361 -10.66 20.39 -2.66
C VAL A 361 -10.88 21.19 -1.37
N TRP A 362 -10.28 22.38 -1.29
CA TRP A 362 -10.48 23.28 -0.17
C TRP A 362 -11.82 24.01 -0.30
N GLY A 363 -12.74 23.73 0.62
CA GLY A 363 -13.95 24.53 0.81
C GLY A 363 -13.73 25.69 1.78
N THR A 364 -14.75 26.54 1.96
CA THR A 364 -14.70 27.68 2.89
C THR A 364 -14.69 27.26 4.37
N ARG A 365 -15.19 26.06 4.68
CA ARG A 365 -15.29 25.54 6.06
C ARG A 365 -14.39 24.33 6.33
N ALA A 366 -14.18 23.49 5.32
CA ALA A 366 -13.53 22.20 5.46
C ALA A 366 -12.94 21.75 4.12
N ALA A 367 -11.89 20.94 4.19
CA ALA A 367 -11.39 20.20 3.04
C ALA A 367 -12.35 19.05 2.69
N ALA A 368 -12.57 18.84 1.40
CA ALA A 368 -13.23 17.66 0.86
C ALA A 368 -12.17 16.76 0.21
N TYR A 369 -12.05 15.54 0.70
CA TYR A 369 -11.24 14.49 0.10
C TYR A 369 -12.10 13.72 -0.90
N ILE A 370 -11.58 13.53 -2.10
CA ILE A 370 -12.25 12.82 -3.18
C ILE A 370 -11.44 11.57 -3.49
N SER A 371 -12.10 10.42 -3.34
CA SER A 371 -11.59 9.10 -3.66
C SER A 371 -12.30 8.60 -4.92
N GLY A 372 -11.58 8.61 -6.04
CA GLY A 372 -12.10 8.34 -7.37
C GLY A 372 -11.89 6.91 -7.82
N ASP A 373 -11.96 6.76 -9.14
CA ASP A 373 -11.82 5.51 -9.87
C ASP A 373 -10.60 4.70 -9.45
N ILE A 374 -10.69 3.38 -9.63
CA ILE A 374 -9.55 2.47 -9.48
C ILE A 374 -9.13 2.01 -10.88
N LEU A 375 -7.86 2.23 -11.22
CA LEU A 375 -7.23 1.74 -12.43
C LEU A 375 -6.36 0.53 -12.09
N ASN A 376 -6.60 -0.59 -12.77
CA ASN A 376 -5.72 -1.74 -12.80
C ASN A 376 -5.06 -1.88 -14.18
N VAL A 377 -3.79 -2.24 -14.17
CA VAL A 377 -2.97 -2.47 -15.35
C VAL A 377 -2.27 -3.82 -15.19
N SER A 378 -2.61 -4.80 -16.03
CA SER A 378 -1.91 -6.09 -16.10
C SER A 378 -0.81 -6.00 -17.16
N PHE A 379 0.44 -6.26 -16.81
CA PHE A 379 1.58 -6.22 -17.74
C PHE A 379 1.78 -7.58 -18.40
N GLU A 380 0.97 -7.86 -19.43
CA GLU A 380 1.07 -9.10 -20.21
C GLU A 380 2.21 -9.02 -21.23
N GLU A 381 2.63 -10.18 -21.77
CA GLU A 381 3.68 -10.24 -22.80
C GLU A 381 3.30 -9.49 -24.09
N SER A 382 2.01 -9.49 -24.44
CA SER A 382 1.47 -8.81 -25.62
C SER A 382 1.27 -7.30 -25.42
N GLY A 383 1.45 -6.78 -24.20
CA GLY A 383 1.22 -5.39 -23.84
C GLY A 383 0.35 -5.24 -22.60
N ALA A 384 0.10 -3.99 -22.18
CA ALA A 384 -0.70 -3.75 -20.99
C ALA A 384 -2.21 -3.93 -21.24
N VAL A 385 -2.88 -4.63 -20.33
CA VAL A 385 -4.35 -4.75 -20.28
C VAL A 385 -4.89 -3.82 -19.19
N PHE A 386 -5.84 -2.97 -19.55
CA PHE A 386 -6.40 -1.95 -18.65
C PHE A 386 -7.79 -2.33 -18.16
N ALA A 387 -8.02 -2.17 -16.87
CA ALA A 387 -9.33 -2.30 -16.25
C ALA A 387 -9.63 -1.09 -15.37
N ARG A 388 -10.90 -0.68 -15.34
CA ARG A 388 -11.40 0.48 -14.58
C ARG A 388 -12.56 0.03 -13.70
N ILE A 389 -12.50 0.38 -12.41
CA ILE A 389 -13.66 0.32 -11.51
C ILE A 389 -14.16 1.77 -11.33
N PRO A 390 -15.31 2.15 -11.93
CA PRO A 390 -15.90 3.46 -11.71
C PRO A 390 -16.32 3.60 -10.24
N LYS A 391 -15.78 4.60 -9.55
CA LYS A 391 -16.22 4.96 -8.20
C LYS A 391 -15.93 6.43 -7.92
N ILE A 392 -16.73 7.03 -7.05
CA ILE A 392 -16.43 8.36 -6.55
C ILE A 392 -17.04 8.53 -5.16
N ARG A 393 -16.18 8.81 -4.19
CA ARG A 393 -16.55 9.09 -2.82
C ARG A 393 -16.01 10.45 -2.43
N LYS A 394 -16.84 11.22 -1.73
CA LYS A 394 -16.46 12.52 -1.19
C LYS A 394 -16.58 12.47 0.33
N SER A 395 -15.47 12.69 1.03
CA SER A 395 -15.42 12.67 2.48
C SER A 395 -14.99 14.05 2.99
N MET A 396 -15.74 14.61 3.94
CA MET A 396 -15.42 15.91 4.54
C MET A 396 -14.49 15.71 5.73
N GLU A 397 -13.38 16.44 5.77
CA GLU A 397 -12.39 16.46 6.88
C GLU A 397 -11.70 15.11 7.22
N SER A 398 -12.01 14.04 6.51
CA SER A 398 -11.54 12.69 6.79
C SER A 398 -11.29 11.93 5.50
N THR A 399 -10.29 11.04 5.50
CA THR A 399 -10.01 10.07 4.42
C THR A 399 -10.42 8.65 4.81
N ILE A 400 -11.18 8.48 5.89
CA ILE A 400 -11.52 7.15 6.42
C ILE A 400 -12.51 6.47 5.47
N GLY A 401 -12.17 5.25 5.06
CA GLY A 401 -12.92 4.49 4.04
C GLY A 401 -12.71 4.99 2.61
N ASP A 402 -11.85 6.00 2.40
CA ASP A 402 -11.42 6.45 1.08
C ASP A 402 -10.27 5.57 0.58
N SER A 403 -10.48 4.25 0.53
CA SER A 403 -9.43 3.31 0.15
C SER A 403 -9.98 2.05 -0.50
N PHE A 404 -9.06 1.31 -1.10
CA PHE A 404 -9.26 -0.04 -1.56
C PHE A 404 -8.13 -0.94 -1.03
N VAL A 405 -8.36 -2.23 -1.18
CA VAL A 405 -7.34 -3.27 -1.05
C VAL A 405 -7.48 -4.23 -2.21
N ALA A 406 -6.34 -4.72 -2.71
CA ALA A 406 -6.30 -5.62 -3.84
C ALA A 406 -5.26 -6.72 -3.60
N PHE A 407 -5.56 -7.92 -4.06
CA PHE A 407 -4.68 -9.08 -3.96
C PHE A 407 -4.94 -10.05 -5.13
N PRO A 408 -3.94 -10.87 -5.49
CA PRO A 408 -4.10 -11.89 -6.50
C PRO A 408 -4.91 -13.08 -5.95
N PHE A 409 -5.77 -13.66 -6.79
CA PHE A 409 -6.50 -14.89 -6.47
C PHE A 409 -6.77 -15.68 -7.76
N GLN A 410 -6.25 -16.91 -7.89
CA GLN A 410 -6.49 -17.78 -9.06
C GLN A 410 -6.22 -17.06 -10.40
N ASN A 411 -5.07 -16.37 -10.51
CA ASN A 411 -4.68 -15.54 -11.67
C ASN A 411 -5.56 -14.31 -11.97
N LYS A 412 -6.50 -13.98 -11.08
CA LYS A 412 -7.33 -12.77 -11.14
C LYS A 412 -6.86 -11.74 -10.12
N VAL A 413 -7.38 -10.52 -10.22
CA VAL A 413 -7.23 -9.50 -9.18
C VAL A 413 -8.57 -9.31 -8.49
N VAL A 414 -8.60 -9.52 -7.18
CA VAL A 414 -9.77 -9.21 -6.35
C VAL A 414 -9.54 -7.85 -5.70
N VAL A 415 -10.57 -7.00 -5.72
CA VAL A 415 -10.54 -5.65 -5.17
C VAL A 415 -11.70 -5.47 -4.21
N PHE A 416 -11.41 -5.01 -2.99
CA PHE A 416 -12.41 -4.59 -2.03
C PHE A 416 -12.32 -3.09 -1.82
N TYR A 417 -13.47 -2.42 -1.89
CA TYR A 417 -13.53 -0.96 -1.85
C TYR A 417 -14.90 -0.50 -1.35
N ASP A 418 -14.94 0.70 -0.79
CA ASP A 418 -16.20 1.37 -0.44
C ASP A 418 -16.68 2.23 -1.59
N ASP A 419 -17.99 2.23 -1.83
CA ASP A 419 -18.63 3.08 -2.83
C ASP A 419 -20.10 3.30 -2.51
N ASN A 420 -20.79 4.06 -3.36
CA ASN A 420 -22.22 4.24 -3.32
C ASN A 420 -22.94 3.11 -4.09
N ILE A 421 -24.03 2.60 -3.53
CA ILE A 421 -24.88 1.60 -4.21
C ILE A 421 -25.34 2.05 -5.61
N VAL A 422 -25.55 3.36 -5.82
CA VAL A 422 -25.91 3.92 -7.13
C VAL A 422 -24.81 3.65 -8.16
N ASN A 423 -23.53 3.75 -7.79
CA ASN A 423 -22.41 3.52 -8.70
C ASN A 423 -22.23 2.05 -9.05
N LEU A 424 -22.57 1.15 -8.12
CA LEU A 424 -22.55 -0.28 -8.37
C LEU A 424 -23.63 -0.70 -9.36
N ASN A 425 -24.83 -0.11 -9.26
CA ASN A 425 -25.96 -0.43 -10.14
C ASN A 425 -25.80 0.13 -11.57
N LYS A 426 -24.86 1.06 -11.79
CA LYS A 426 -24.51 1.56 -13.13
C LYS A 426 -23.66 0.54 -13.89
N SER A 427 -23.69 0.63 -15.22
CA SER A 427 -22.71 -0.03 -16.07
C SER A 427 -21.30 0.48 -15.76
N ILE A 428 -20.29 -0.39 -15.92
CA ILE A 428 -18.87 -0.01 -15.78
C ILE A 428 -18.41 1.06 -16.79
N THR A 429 -19.21 1.29 -17.84
CA THR A 429 -18.96 2.28 -18.89
C THR A 429 -19.54 3.65 -18.57
N GLU A 430 -20.40 3.76 -17.56
CA GLU A 430 -21.00 5.01 -17.16
C GLU A 430 -20.14 5.73 -16.11
N SER A 431 -20.27 7.04 -16.02
CA SER A 431 -19.60 7.83 -14.99
C SER A 431 -20.23 7.62 -13.61
N PRO A 432 -19.41 7.53 -12.55
CA PRO A 432 -19.92 7.38 -11.21
C PRO A 432 -20.50 8.73 -10.72
N THR A 433 -21.49 8.66 -9.84
CA THR A 433 -22.13 9.83 -9.23
C THR A 433 -21.50 10.10 -7.87
N GLY A 434 -21.00 11.33 -7.72
CA GLY A 434 -20.52 11.89 -6.45
C GLY A 434 -21.55 11.77 -5.33
N SER A 435 -21.11 11.31 -4.16
CA SER A 435 -21.92 11.38 -2.95
C SER A 435 -21.04 11.63 -1.73
N ASP A 436 -21.45 12.59 -0.92
CA ASP A 436 -20.97 12.83 0.45
C ASP A 436 -21.92 12.23 1.51
N VAL A 437 -22.95 11.50 1.06
CA VAL A 437 -23.98 10.93 1.92
C VAL A 437 -23.59 9.51 2.29
N TYR A 438 -23.15 9.33 3.54
CA TYR A 438 -22.83 8.02 4.11
C TYR A 438 -24.00 7.01 4.07
N LYS A 439 -25.26 7.48 3.93
CA LYS A 439 -26.47 6.65 3.97
C LYS A 439 -26.67 5.70 2.78
N SER A 440 -25.82 5.78 1.76
CA SER A 440 -25.89 4.92 0.56
C SER A 440 -24.59 4.15 0.33
N LEU A 441 -23.71 4.13 1.33
CA LEU A 441 -22.45 3.39 1.25
C LEU A 441 -22.69 1.89 1.28
N ILE A 442 -21.87 1.21 0.52
CA ILE A 442 -21.71 -0.24 0.50
C ILE A 442 -20.22 -0.56 0.56
N MET A 443 -19.92 -1.76 1.05
CA MET A 443 -18.65 -2.39 0.76
C MET A 443 -18.85 -3.28 -0.47
N ALA A 444 -18.12 -2.99 -1.55
CA ALA A 444 -18.18 -3.72 -2.80
C ALA A 444 -16.97 -4.63 -2.98
N GLY A 445 -17.17 -5.69 -3.77
CA GLY A 445 -16.10 -6.54 -4.28
C GLY A 445 -16.07 -6.48 -5.79
N ALA A 446 -14.88 -6.42 -6.37
CA ALA A 446 -14.67 -6.57 -7.80
C ALA A 446 -13.67 -7.69 -8.11
N ILE A 447 -13.93 -8.47 -9.16
CA ILE A 447 -12.95 -9.37 -9.77
C ILE A 447 -12.59 -8.79 -11.13
N ILE A 448 -11.29 -8.61 -11.34
CA ILE A 448 -10.71 -8.24 -12.61
C ILE A 448 -10.12 -9.49 -13.23
N GLU A 449 -10.71 -9.91 -14.34
CA GLU A 449 -10.29 -11.05 -15.13
C GLU A 449 -8.99 -10.77 -15.90
N THR A 450 -8.39 -11.80 -16.48
CA THR A 450 -7.12 -11.67 -17.23
C THR A 450 -7.23 -10.77 -18.45
N ASP A 451 -8.42 -10.69 -19.06
CA ASP A 451 -8.72 -9.83 -20.21
C ASP A 451 -9.08 -8.38 -19.83
N GLY A 452 -9.09 -8.06 -18.53
CA GLY A 452 -9.47 -6.75 -18.01
C GLY A 452 -10.97 -6.57 -17.79
N THR A 453 -11.80 -7.59 -18.03
CA THR A 453 -13.22 -7.58 -17.68
C THR A 453 -13.39 -7.43 -16.17
N VAL A 454 -14.35 -6.59 -15.76
CA VAL A 454 -14.62 -6.28 -14.34
C VAL A 454 -16.02 -6.72 -13.96
N ASN A 455 -16.12 -7.63 -12.99
CA ASN A 455 -17.38 -8.03 -12.37
C ASN A 455 -17.43 -7.45 -10.95
N ARG A 456 -18.56 -6.84 -10.56
CA ARG A 456 -18.71 -6.16 -9.26
C ARG A 456 -19.94 -6.70 -8.52
N SER A 457 -19.89 -6.78 -7.19
CA SER A 457 -21.04 -7.10 -6.36
C SER A 457 -21.06 -6.33 -5.03
N ILE A 458 -22.23 -6.27 -4.40
CA ILE A 458 -22.38 -5.83 -3.02
C ILE A 458 -21.90 -6.97 -2.11
N LEU A 459 -20.99 -6.66 -1.19
CA LEU A 459 -20.59 -7.58 -0.13
C LEU A 459 -21.30 -7.25 1.18
N ILE A 460 -21.39 -5.96 1.51
CA ILE A 460 -22.03 -5.47 2.73
C ILE A 460 -22.83 -4.22 2.42
N ASP A 461 -24.10 -4.20 2.83
CA ASP A 461 -24.91 -2.98 2.90
C ASP A 461 -24.56 -2.23 4.20
N LEU A 462 -23.62 -1.29 4.09
CA LEU A 462 -23.09 -0.54 5.23
C LEU A 462 -24.14 0.35 5.90
N LYS A 463 -25.17 0.77 5.15
CA LYS A 463 -26.32 1.49 5.72
C LYS A 463 -27.17 0.58 6.61
N LYS A 464 -27.48 -0.64 6.13
CA LYS A 464 -28.23 -1.62 6.93
C LYS A 464 -27.49 -1.94 8.23
N GLU A 465 -26.16 -2.01 8.15
CA GLU A 465 -25.33 -2.25 9.33
C GLU A 465 -25.21 -1.01 10.25
N ASN A 466 -25.25 0.21 9.69
CA ASN A 466 -24.90 1.47 10.36
C ASN A 466 -23.41 1.56 10.74
N TYR A 467 -22.55 1.02 9.87
CA TYR A 467 -21.10 0.97 10.03
C TYR A 467 -20.40 1.27 8.70
N LEU A 468 -19.17 1.76 8.75
CA LEU A 468 -18.28 2.00 7.61
C LEU A 468 -17.17 0.95 7.58
N ALA A 469 -16.92 0.30 6.45
CA ALA A 469 -15.74 -0.56 6.32
C ALA A 469 -14.47 0.31 6.23
N VAL A 470 -13.40 -0.11 6.90
CA VAL A 470 -12.12 0.60 6.83
C VAL A 470 -11.13 -0.29 6.08
N THR A 471 -11.27 -0.27 4.76
CA THR A 471 -10.61 -1.23 3.83
C THR A 471 -9.09 -1.14 3.85
N GLU A 472 -8.53 0.02 4.20
CA GLU A 472 -7.10 0.23 4.42
C GLU A 472 -6.52 -0.64 5.55
N TYR A 473 -7.40 -1.17 6.41
CA TYR A 473 -7.04 -1.98 7.56
C TYR A 473 -7.46 -3.45 7.44
N LEU A 474 -7.64 -3.93 6.21
CA LEU A 474 -7.88 -5.34 5.93
C LEU A 474 -6.71 -6.20 6.43
N ILE A 475 -7.03 -7.30 7.10
CA ILE A 475 -6.05 -8.27 7.61
C ILE A 475 -6.26 -9.61 6.91
N PRO A 476 -5.28 -10.09 6.12
CA PRO A 476 -5.31 -11.44 5.57
C PRO A 476 -5.31 -12.48 6.69
N VAL A 477 -6.25 -13.43 6.63
CA VAL A 477 -6.36 -14.56 7.55
C VAL A 477 -5.65 -15.78 6.97
N ASP A 478 -5.87 -16.04 5.69
CA ASP A 478 -5.22 -17.08 4.89
C ASP A 478 -5.38 -16.72 3.40
N ALA A 479 -5.06 -17.65 2.49
CA ALA A 479 -5.14 -17.42 1.05
C ALA A 479 -6.58 -17.14 0.54
N HIS A 480 -7.60 -17.51 1.30
CA HIS A 480 -9.01 -17.45 0.90
C HIS A 480 -9.85 -16.58 1.85
N SER A 481 -9.29 -16.12 2.96
CA SER A 481 -10.04 -15.39 3.97
C SER A 481 -9.30 -14.17 4.49
N MET A 482 -10.09 -13.15 4.83
CA MET A 482 -9.62 -11.93 5.47
C MET A 482 -10.66 -11.36 6.41
N ILE A 483 -10.23 -10.44 7.27
CA ILE A 483 -11.13 -9.67 8.11
C ILE A 483 -10.94 -8.18 7.86
N ILE A 484 -12.02 -7.42 7.97
CA ILE A 484 -12.05 -5.97 7.81
C ILE A 484 -12.82 -5.38 8.97
N PRO A 485 -12.28 -4.35 9.64
CA PRO A 485 -13.01 -3.63 10.67
C PRO A 485 -14.13 -2.80 10.03
N LEU A 486 -15.29 -2.82 10.67
CA LEU A 486 -16.41 -1.95 10.40
C LEU A 486 -16.52 -0.97 11.57
N GLN A 487 -16.49 0.34 11.32
CA GLN A 487 -16.56 1.39 12.35
C GLN A 487 -17.90 2.12 12.32
N LYS A 488 -18.53 2.28 13.49
CA LYS A 488 -19.83 2.93 13.54
C LYS A 488 -19.70 4.41 13.18
N ILE A 489 -20.55 4.85 12.28
CA ILE A 489 -20.57 6.23 11.79
C ILE A 489 -21.25 7.11 12.85
N LYS A 490 -20.57 8.19 13.27
CA LYS A 490 -21.14 9.32 14.01
C LYS A 490 -21.59 10.40 13.01
N GLY A 491 -22.29 11.43 13.50
CA GLY A 491 -22.65 12.59 12.67
C GLY A 491 -21.45 13.22 11.94
N LEU A 492 -21.72 13.98 10.88
CA LEU A 492 -20.71 14.69 10.05
C LEU A 492 -19.54 13.83 9.52
N GLY A 493 -19.64 12.50 9.51
CA GLY A 493 -18.56 11.62 9.06
C GLY A 493 -17.51 11.30 10.13
N GLY A 494 -17.76 11.68 11.39
CA GLY A 494 -16.98 11.18 12.50
C GLY A 494 -17.15 9.67 12.68
N ILE A 495 -16.19 9.01 13.30
CA ILE A 495 -16.25 7.57 13.64
C ILE A 495 -16.34 7.39 15.16
N SER A 496 -16.96 6.29 15.59
CA SER A 496 -16.99 5.89 17.00
C SER A 496 -15.98 4.80 17.31
N ASP A 497 -15.71 4.58 18.60
CA ASP A 497 -14.89 3.46 19.09
C ASP A 497 -15.67 2.12 19.13
N LYS A 498 -16.92 2.10 18.65
CA LYS A 498 -17.71 0.87 18.46
C LYS A 498 -17.39 0.26 17.10
N ILE A 499 -17.02 -1.02 17.13
CA ILE A 499 -16.47 -1.72 15.97
C ILE A 499 -17.15 -3.08 15.82
N ARG A 500 -17.34 -3.50 14.58
CA ARG A 500 -17.64 -4.89 14.20
C ARG A 500 -16.55 -5.39 13.26
N TRP A 501 -16.52 -6.69 13.02
CA TRP A 501 -15.58 -7.30 12.11
C TRP A 501 -16.31 -8.07 11.04
N ALA A 502 -16.07 -7.71 9.78
CA ALA A 502 -16.50 -8.50 8.64
C ALA A 502 -15.41 -9.51 8.30
N ARG A 503 -15.73 -10.79 8.36
CA ARG A 503 -14.90 -11.86 7.80
C ARG A 503 -15.41 -12.19 6.41
N ILE A 504 -14.50 -12.10 5.45
CA ILE A 504 -14.74 -12.36 4.04
C ILE A 504 -14.02 -13.66 3.68
N ARG A 505 -14.72 -14.55 2.97
CA ARG A 505 -14.18 -15.80 2.43
C ARG A 505 -14.47 -15.90 0.95
N ILE A 506 -13.43 -16.17 0.17
CA ILE A 506 -13.48 -16.35 -1.28
C ILE A 506 -13.37 -17.85 -1.54
N ASN A 507 -14.37 -18.43 -2.21
CA ASN A 507 -14.50 -19.86 -2.46
C ASN A 507 -13.97 -20.24 -3.84
#